data_AF-A0A831JMW1-F1
#
_entry.id   AF-A0A831JMW1-F1
#
_cell.length_a   1.000
_cell.length_b   1.000
_cell.length_c   1.000
_cell.angle_alpha   90.00
_cell.angle_beta   90.00
_cell.angle_gamma   90.00
#
_symmetry.space_group_name_H-M   'P 1'
#
loop_
_entity.id
_entity.type
_entity.pdbx_description
1 polymer ?
#
loop_
_entity_poly.entity_id
_entity_poly.type
_entity_poly.pdbx_seq_one_letter_code
_entity_poly.pdbx_strand_id
1 'polypeptide(L)'
;MRSSMLCLHEIVPPEKAVWIPGRREIEGVMNPSVKRRYCVLCGKFHYIGTHKGKKLNYWIDFLSRFSRVMNKLFKHERKISKPMTEAQRRLIQAEMEAHEDFSDLFSVTFSQQQEVFEELVLKHTGICQRELEVVYGRMEGH
;
A
#
# COMPACT_ATOMS: atom_id res chain seq x y z
N MET A 1 -4.52 -22.74 11.13
CA MET A 1 -3.95 -22.10 9.94
C MET A 1 -5.09 -21.84 8.96
N ARG A 2 -5.62 -20.61 8.89
CA ARG A 2 -6.63 -20.27 7.87
C ARG A 2 -5.88 -19.98 6.58
N SER A 3 -5.94 -20.92 5.64
CA SER A 3 -5.52 -20.69 4.27
C SER A 3 -6.27 -19.46 3.76
N SER A 4 -5.54 -18.39 3.42
CA SER A 4 -6.10 -17.25 2.72
C SER A 4 -6.57 -17.74 1.34
N MET A 5 -7.86 -18.09 1.24
CA MET A 5 -8.49 -18.29 -0.06
C MET A 5 -8.68 -16.89 -0.66
N LEU A 6 -7.78 -16.53 -1.58
CA LEU A 6 -7.96 -15.37 -2.44
C LEU A 6 -9.36 -15.45 -3.07
N CYS A 7 -10.21 -14.48 -2.76
CA CYS A 7 -11.55 -14.41 -3.32
C CYS A 7 -11.44 -14.03 -4.80
N LEU A 8 -12.07 -14.80 -5.72
CA LEU A 8 -12.12 -14.48 -7.15
C LEU A 8 -13.07 -13.32 -7.50
N HIS A 9 -13.64 -12.68 -6.49
CA HIS A 9 -14.48 -11.48 -6.54
C HIS A 9 -15.51 -11.42 -7.65
N GLU A 10 -16.74 -11.81 -7.31
CA GLU A 10 -17.91 -11.55 -8.13
C GLU A 10 -18.63 -10.28 -7.65
N ILE A 11 -18.63 -9.23 -8.49
CA ILE A 11 -19.17 -7.91 -8.16
C ILE A 11 -20.69 -7.89 -8.38
N VAL A 12 -21.45 -7.43 -7.38
CA VAL A 12 -22.89 -7.19 -7.57
C VAL A 12 -23.16 -6.17 -8.69
N PRO A 13 -24.24 -6.37 -9.47
CA PRO A 13 -24.60 -5.40 -10.48
C PRO A 13 -25.07 -4.07 -9.84
N PRO A 14 -24.97 -2.93 -10.55
CA PRO A 14 -25.14 -1.59 -9.99
C PRO A 14 -26.50 -1.34 -9.29
N GLU A 15 -27.56 -2.00 -9.74
CA GLU A 15 -28.91 -1.94 -9.16
C GLU A 15 -28.96 -2.53 -7.74
N LYS A 16 -28.13 -3.55 -7.45
CA LYS A 16 -28.02 -4.20 -6.13
C LYS A 16 -26.95 -3.58 -5.22
N ALA A 17 -26.32 -2.49 -5.66
CA ALA A 17 -25.36 -1.76 -4.83
C ALA A 17 -26.05 -1.14 -3.60
N VAL A 18 -25.34 -1.10 -2.48
CA VAL A 18 -25.89 -0.63 -1.19
C VAL A 18 -25.37 0.77 -0.86
N TRP A 19 -26.17 1.54 -0.14
CA TRP A 19 -25.76 2.85 0.38
C TRP A 19 -24.93 2.67 1.64
N ILE A 20 -23.71 3.19 1.63
CA ILE A 20 -22.85 3.25 2.81
C ILE A 20 -22.88 4.67 3.34
N PRO A 21 -23.23 4.89 4.63
CA PRO A 21 -23.14 6.21 5.24
C PRO A 21 -21.69 6.70 5.25
N GLY A 22 -21.49 8.02 5.07
CA GLY A 22 -20.18 8.61 5.26
C GLY A 22 -19.67 8.35 6.68
N ARG A 23 -18.42 7.91 6.80
CA ARG A 23 -17.82 7.54 8.10
C ARG A 23 -16.98 8.65 8.75
N ARG A 24 -16.69 9.71 8.01
CA ARG A 24 -15.86 10.83 8.49
C ARG A 24 -16.58 12.14 8.25
N GLU A 25 -16.61 12.94 9.29
CA GLU A 25 -16.90 14.36 9.21
C GLU A 25 -15.61 15.09 8.83
N ILE A 26 -15.67 15.91 7.78
CA ILE A 26 -14.57 16.77 7.37
C ILE A 26 -15.09 18.19 7.50
N GLU A 27 -14.43 19.01 8.33
CA GLU A 27 -14.77 20.43 8.52
C GLU A 27 -16.25 20.67 8.92
N GLY A 28 -16.82 19.81 9.77
CA GLY A 28 -18.22 19.93 10.21
C GLY A 28 -19.24 19.40 9.19
N VAL A 29 -18.77 18.84 8.07
CA VAL A 29 -19.62 18.24 7.03
C VAL A 29 -19.45 16.73 7.04
N MET A 30 -20.53 16.03 7.35
CA MET A 30 -20.66 14.58 7.15
C MET A 30 -20.39 14.25 5.68
N ASN A 31 -19.42 13.37 5.41
CA ASN A 31 -19.24 12.87 4.05
C ASN A 31 -20.56 12.29 3.52
N PRO A 32 -20.89 12.52 2.24
CA PRO A 32 -22.14 12.04 1.69
C PRO A 32 -22.17 10.51 1.70
N SER A 33 -23.35 9.95 1.93
CA SER A 33 -23.59 8.53 1.71
C SER A 33 -23.28 8.18 0.26
N VAL A 34 -22.55 7.10 0.05
CA VAL A 34 -22.12 6.67 -1.28
C VAL A 34 -22.65 5.29 -1.60
N LYS A 35 -23.17 5.12 -2.83
CA LYS A 35 -23.58 3.81 -3.32
C LYS A 35 -22.33 3.00 -3.65
N ARG A 36 -22.18 1.82 -3.05
CA ARG A 36 -21.01 0.94 -3.24
C ARG A 36 -21.45 -0.45 -3.68
N ARG A 37 -20.71 -0.98 -4.66
CA ARG A 37 -20.77 -2.39 -5.04
C ARG A 37 -19.90 -3.19 -4.09
N TYR A 38 -20.27 -4.44 -3.85
CA TYR A 38 -19.55 -5.38 -3.01
C TYR A 38 -19.38 -6.72 -3.72
N CYS A 39 -18.49 -7.54 -3.20
CA CYS A 39 -18.36 -8.92 -3.65
C CYS A 39 -19.43 -9.79 -2.99
N VAL A 40 -20.21 -10.55 -3.78
CA VAL A 40 -21.24 -11.47 -3.23
C VAL A 40 -20.63 -12.62 -2.43
N LEU A 41 -19.36 -12.97 -2.68
CA LEU A 41 -18.68 -14.10 -2.06
C LEU A 41 -18.05 -13.76 -0.71
N CYS A 42 -17.37 -12.61 -0.62
CA CYS A 42 -16.63 -12.23 0.60
C CYS A 42 -17.18 -10.99 1.30
N GLY A 43 -18.17 -10.30 0.74
CA GLY A 43 -18.78 -9.10 1.33
C GLY A 43 -17.88 -7.85 1.33
N LYS A 44 -16.62 -7.92 0.89
CA LYS A 44 -15.75 -6.75 0.75
C LYS A 44 -16.38 -5.74 -0.22
N PHE A 45 -16.24 -4.45 0.06
CA PHE A 45 -16.70 -3.38 -0.84
C PHE A 45 -15.67 -3.11 -1.93
N HIS A 46 -16.14 -3.00 -3.18
CA HIS A 46 -15.28 -2.68 -4.30
C HIS A 46 -14.82 -1.22 -4.20
N TYR A 47 -13.52 -1.00 -4.18
CA TYR A 47 -12.94 0.31 -4.22
C TYR A 47 -13.06 0.90 -5.65
N ILE A 48 -13.74 2.05 -5.76
CA ILE A 48 -13.99 2.75 -7.03
C ILE A 48 -13.42 4.18 -7.04
N GLY A 49 -12.57 4.53 -6.08
CA GLY A 49 -11.91 5.84 -6.03
C GLY A 49 -10.68 5.93 -6.95
N THR A 50 -10.14 7.14 -7.07
CA THR A 50 -8.90 7.43 -7.81
C THR A 50 -7.65 6.90 -7.12
N HIS A 51 -7.67 6.76 -5.79
CA HIS A 51 -6.55 6.27 -4.98
C HIS A 51 -6.56 4.74 -4.82
N LYS A 52 -6.88 4.01 -5.90
CA LYS A 52 -6.92 2.55 -5.89
C LYS A 52 -5.51 1.99 -5.69
N GLY A 53 -5.40 0.89 -4.95
CA GLY A 53 -4.17 0.14 -4.80
C GLY A 53 -3.55 -0.23 -6.15
N LYS A 54 -2.21 -0.35 -6.17
CA LYS A 54 -1.42 -0.72 -7.34
C LYS A 54 -1.09 -2.21 -7.29
N LYS A 55 -0.90 -2.80 -8.47
CA LYS A 55 -0.42 -4.19 -8.61
C LYS A 55 0.96 -4.35 -7.96
N LEU A 56 1.26 -5.55 -7.48
CA LEU A 56 2.54 -5.89 -6.87
C LEU A 56 3.76 -5.41 -7.69
N ASN A 57 3.76 -5.57 -9.02
CA ASN A 57 4.86 -5.13 -9.88
C ASN A 57 5.20 -3.63 -9.71
N TYR A 58 4.20 -2.77 -9.54
CA TYR A 58 4.44 -1.35 -9.27
C TYR A 58 5.27 -1.17 -7.99
N TRP A 59 4.96 -1.93 -6.95
CA TRP A 59 5.65 -1.88 -5.67
C TRP A 59 7.04 -2.51 -5.73
N ILE A 60 7.25 -3.55 -6.53
CA ILE A 60 8.58 -4.12 -6.79
C ILE A 60 9.48 -3.10 -7.51
N ASP A 61 8.94 -2.43 -8.53
CA ASP A 61 9.64 -1.36 -9.24
C ASP A 61 9.91 -0.16 -8.31
N PHE A 62 8.95 0.17 -7.45
CA PHE A 62 9.09 1.20 -6.43
C PHE A 62 10.19 0.84 -5.42
N LEU A 63 10.18 -0.36 -4.86
CA LEU A 63 11.20 -0.87 -3.93
C LEU A 63 12.60 -0.82 -4.54
N SER A 64 12.73 -1.18 -5.81
CA SER A 64 14.00 -1.12 -6.54
C SER A 64 14.53 0.32 -6.65
N ARG A 65 13.66 1.28 -6.98
CA ARG A 65 14.01 2.71 -7.01
C ARG A 65 14.33 3.24 -5.62
N PHE A 66 13.51 2.89 -4.63
CA PHE A 66 13.66 3.25 -3.22
C PHE A 66 15.03 2.80 -2.68
N SER A 67 15.38 1.52 -2.89
CA SER A 67 16.67 0.96 -2.50
C SER A 67 17.85 1.73 -3.11
N ARG A 68 17.76 2.09 -4.40
CA ARG A 68 18.78 2.87 -5.09
C ARG A 68 18.96 4.26 -4.47
N VAL A 69 17.86 4.95 -4.17
CA VAL A 69 17.90 6.28 -3.53
C VAL A 69 18.47 6.19 -2.12
N MET A 70 17.98 5.26 -1.31
CA MET A 70 18.49 5.02 0.05
C MET A 70 19.99 4.73 0.05
N ASN A 71 20.46 3.87 -0.86
CA ASN A 71 21.89 3.55 -0.97
C ASN A 71 22.74 4.73 -1.44
N LYS A 72 22.19 5.61 -2.30
CA LYS A 72 22.85 6.86 -2.70
C LYS A 72 22.96 7.82 -1.52
N LEU A 73 21.88 7.99 -0.75
CA LEU A 73 21.83 8.86 0.43
C LEU A 73 22.79 8.38 1.52
N PHE A 74 22.92 7.07 1.72
CA PHE A 74 23.90 6.47 2.62
C PHE A 74 25.35 6.74 2.15
N LYS A 75 25.68 6.39 0.89
CA LYS A 75 27.07 6.43 0.39
C LYS A 75 27.60 7.85 0.16
N HIS A 76 26.78 8.74 -0.40
CA HIS A 76 27.25 10.03 -0.89
C HIS A 76 26.83 11.21 -0.02
N GLU A 77 25.68 11.13 0.65
CA GLU A 77 25.13 12.26 1.40
C GLU A 77 25.17 12.06 2.93
N ARG A 78 25.45 10.84 3.40
CA ARG A 78 25.42 10.44 4.82
C ARG A 78 24.15 10.88 5.57
N LYS A 79 23.02 10.95 4.85
CA LYS A 79 21.71 11.37 5.39
C LYS A 79 20.90 10.23 5.99
N ILE A 80 21.35 8.99 5.77
CA ILE A 80 20.75 7.77 6.30
C ILE A 80 21.87 6.96 6.94
N SER A 81 21.55 6.31 8.05
CA SER A 81 22.45 5.52 8.90
C SER A 81 22.85 4.17 8.29
N LYS A 82 21.99 3.57 7.46
CA LYS A 82 22.18 2.23 6.91
C LYS A 82 21.79 2.16 5.42
N PRO A 83 22.50 1.36 4.60
CA PRO A 83 22.04 1.04 3.25
C PRO A 83 20.95 -0.03 3.31
N MET A 84 20.21 -0.18 2.21
CA MET A 84 19.37 -1.35 1.97
C MET A 84 20.17 -2.41 1.21
N THR A 85 20.38 -3.55 1.84
CA THR A 85 21.06 -4.72 1.23
C THR A 85 20.14 -5.48 0.27
N GLU A 86 20.74 -6.27 -0.61
CA GLU A 86 20.02 -7.16 -1.52
C GLU A 86 19.13 -8.16 -0.77
N ALA A 87 19.62 -8.72 0.34
CA ALA A 87 18.87 -9.67 1.15
C ALA A 87 17.63 -9.01 1.79
N GLN A 88 17.76 -7.81 2.34
CA GLN A 88 16.62 -7.05 2.88
C GLN A 88 15.60 -6.73 1.80
N ARG A 89 16.04 -6.35 0.59
CA ARG A 89 15.14 -6.08 -0.53
C ARG A 89 14.31 -7.32 -0.90
N ARG A 90 14.95 -8.49 -0.95
CA ARG A 90 14.27 -9.77 -1.24
C ARG A 90 13.30 -10.17 -0.13
N LEU A 91 13.64 -9.93 1.14
CA LEU A 91 12.74 -10.17 2.26
C LEU A 91 11.49 -9.28 2.18
N ILE A 92 11.67 -7.97 1.96
CA ILE A 92 10.55 -7.04 1.78
C ILE A 92 9.66 -7.47 0.62
N GLN A 93 10.25 -7.82 -0.52
CA GLN A 93 9.49 -8.31 -1.68
C GLN A 93 8.68 -9.58 -1.35
N ALA A 94 9.30 -10.56 -0.68
CA ALA A 94 8.61 -11.79 -0.31
C ALA A 94 7.46 -11.55 0.68
N GLU A 95 7.62 -10.62 1.63
CA GLU A 95 6.54 -10.25 2.55
C GLU A 95 5.41 -9.51 1.82
N MET A 96 5.73 -8.61 0.88
CA MET A 96 4.71 -7.98 0.01
C MET A 96 3.94 -9.02 -0.81
N GLU A 97 4.63 -9.99 -1.41
CA GLU A 97 4.03 -11.08 -2.19
C GLU A 97 3.04 -11.92 -1.36
N ALA A 98 3.34 -12.14 -0.09
CA ALA A 98 2.51 -12.89 0.84
C ALA A 98 1.36 -12.07 1.46
N HIS A 99 1.40 -10.73 1.36
CA HIS A 99 0.47 -9.85 2.04
C HIS A 99 -0.81 -9.64 1.21
N GLU A 100 -1.99 -9.74 1.87
CA GLU A 100 -3.28 -9.70 1.17
C GLU A 100 -3.47 -8.41 0.37
N ASP A 101 -3.04 -7.27 0.91
CA ASP A 101 -3.20 -5.96 0.27
C ASP A 101 -2.49 -5.79 -1.08
N PHE A 102 -1.48 -6.61 -1.39
CA PHE A 102 -0.79 -6.58 -2.68
C PHE A 102 -1.32 -7.64 -3.67
N SER A 103 -2.01 -8.65 -3.15
CA SER A 103 -2.59 -9.75 -3.93
C SER A 103 -4.07 -9.52 -4.31
N ASP A 104 -4.84 -8.85 -3.45
CA ASP A 104 -6.27 -8.57 -3.61
C ASP A 104 -6.54 -7.06 -3.66
N LEU A 105 -6.52 -6.48 -4.86
CA LEU A 105 -6.77 -5.04 -5.08
C LEU A 105 -8.25 -4.63 -5.04
N PHE A 106 -9.15 -5.55 -4.69
CA PHE A 106 -10.59 -5.31 -4.80
C PHE A 106 -11.06 -4.17 -3.92
N SER A 107 -10.62 -4.15 -2.66
CA SER A 107 -11.02 -3.15 -1.67
C SER A 107 -9.89 -2.22 -1.23
N VAL A 108 -8.68 -2.44 -1.72
CA VAL A 108 -7.45 -1.85 -1.21
C VAL A 108 -7.17 -0.48 -1.83
N THR A 109 -6.76 0.48 -1.00
CA THR A 109 -6.30 1.79 -1.43
C THR A 109 -4.79 1.85 -1.57
N PHE A 110 -4.30 2.84 -2.31
CA PHE A 110 -2.87 3.11 -2.41
C PHE A 110 -2.24 3.45 -1.06
N SER A 111 -2.93 4.26 -0.24
CA SER A 111 -2.44 4.65 1.09
C SER A 111 -2.28 3.45 2.03
N GLN A 112 -3.21 2.50 2.00
CA GLN A 112 -3.11 1.26 2.78
C GLN A 112 -1.87 0.45 2.36
N GLN A 113 -1.64 0.27 1.06
CA GLN A 113 -0.43 -0.41 0.59
C GLN A 113 0.85 0.35 0.95
N GLN A 114 0.80 1.69 0.92
CA GLN A 114 1.93 2.51 1.31
C GLN A 114 2.28 2.34 2.78
N GLU A 115 1.28 2.36 3.68
CA GLU A 115 1.47 2.10 5.11
C GLU A 115 2.15 0.75 5.33
N VAL A 116 1.64 -0.32 4.71
CA VAL A 116 2.26 -1.65 4.81
C VAL A 116 3.67 -1.66 4.23
N PHE A 117 3.91 -1.01 3.09
CA PHE A 117 5.24 -0.91 2.49
C PHE A 117 6.24 -0.22 3.44
N GLU A 118 5.85 0.89 4.04
CA GLU A 118 6.65 1.65 4.99
C GLU A 118 7.00 0.81 6.23
N GLU A 119 6.02 0.11 6.80
CA GLU A 119 6.22 -0.82 7.91
C GLU A 119 7.24 -1.91 7.59
N LEU A 120 7.13 -2.53 6.41
CA LEU A 120 8.08 -3.56 5.95
C LEU A 120 9.49 -2.98 5.80
N VAL A 121 9.63 -1.79 5.20
CA VAL A 121 10.92 -1.12 5.05
C VAL A 121 11.56 -0.85 6.40
N LEU A 122 10.82 -0.25 7.34
CA LEU A 122 11.30 0.06 8.68
C LEU A 122 11.72 -1.20 9.43
N LYS A 123 10.87 -2.25 9.39
CA LYS A 123 11.11 -3.55 10.01
C LYS A 123 12.41 -4.20 9.51
N HIS A 124 12.64 -4.23 8.20
CA HIS A 124 13.77 -4.96 7.63
C HIS A 124 15.07 -4.17 7.54
N THR A 125 15.02 -2.84 7.44
CA THR A 125 16.21 -1.99 7.34
C THR A 125 16.66 -1.43 8.69
N GLY A 126 15.72 -1.24 9.62
CA GLY A 126 15.98 -0.65 10.92
C GLY A 126 16.47 0.80 10.84
N ILE A 127 16.03 1.54 9.82
CA ILE A 127 16.10 3.01 9.78
C ILE A 127 14.91 3.59 10.55
N CYS A 128 14.99 4.85 10.96
CA CYS A 128 13.88 5.52 11.65
C CYS A 128 12.95 6.26 10.68
N GLN A 129 11.77 6.66 11.17
CA GLN A 129 10.76 7.37 10.38
C GLN A 129 11.30 8.63 9.68
N ARG A 130 12.15 9.40 10.38
CA ARG A 130 12.78 10.60 9.80
C ARG A 130 13.66 10.26 8.59
N GLU A 131 14.37 9.15 8.63
CA GLU A 131 15.22 8.72 7.50
C GLU A 131 14.37 8.22 6.32
N LEU A 132 13.25 7.55 6.61
CA LEU A 132 12.26 7.16 5.62
C LEU A 132 11.69 8.40 4.89
N GLU A 133 11.29 9.44 5.63
CA GLU A 133 10.84 10.72 5.07
C GLU A 133 11.90 11.38 4.17
N VAL A 134 13.17 11.30 4.54
CA VAL A 134 14.28 11.81 3.71
C VAL A 134 14.39 11.04 2.39
N VAL A 135 14.17 9.72 2.38
CA VAL A 135 14.14 8.94 1.13
C VAL A 135 12.98 9.41 0.26
N TYR A 136 11.77 9.52 0.83
CA TYR A 136 10.58 9.97 0.10
C TYR A 136 10.75 11.37 -0.49
N GLY A 137 11.22 12.33 0.30
CA GLY A 137 11.47 13.70 -0.19
C GLY A 137 12.48 13.73 -1.35
N ARG A 138 13.45 12.79 -1.36
CA ARG A 138 14.39 12.67 -2.49
C ARG A 138 13.75 12.02 -3.73
N MET A 139 12.78 11.14 -3.53
CA MET A 139 12.04 10.47 -4.61
C MET A 139 11.01 11.39 -5.27
N GLU A 140 10.41 12.33 -4.53
CA GLU A 140 9.43 13.30 -5.05
C GLU A 140 10.07 14.50 -5.77
N GLY A 141 11.33 14.82 -5.47
CA GLY A 141 12.07 15.93 -6.09
C GLY A 141 12.65 15.64 -7.49
N HIS A 142 12.08 14.69 -8.23
CA HIS A 142 12.48 14.27 -9.58
C HIS A 142 11.25 13.99 -10.44
#